data_AF-A0A942TTW6-F1
#
_entry.id   AF-A0A942TTW6-F1
#
_cell.length_a   1.000
_cell.length_b   1.000
_cell.length_c   1.000
_cell.angle_alpha   90.00
_cell.angle_beta   90.00
_cell.angle_gamma   90.00
#
_symmetry.space_group_name_H-M   'P 1'
#
loop_
_entity.id
_entity.type
_entity.pdbx_description
1 polymer ?
#
loop_
_entity_poly.entity_id
_entity_poly.type
_entity_poly.pdbx_seq_one_letter_code
_entity_poly.pdbx_strand_id
1 'polypeptide(L)'
;MRFLILLAPGQNWREDVIFHNQPFMPEHAVYVQEAFNHGKVILAGPYADLTGGAIVIDAENEDEIQTFIEHDPTVKNRIFTYQIKRWGEGMSKFENISPNFDQGYIDYKHKVQKELKII
;
A
#
# COMPACT_ATOMS: atom_id res chain seq x y z
N MET A 1 0.47 -12.18 -4.62
CA MET A 1 1.55 -11.48 -3.86
C MET A 1 0.96 -10.18 -3.35
N ARG A 2 1.31 -9.75 -2.13
CA ARG A 2 0.75 -8.53 -1.55
C ARG A 2 1.61 -7.31 -1.84
N PHE A 3 0.95 -6.20 -2.15
CA PHE A 3 1.58 -4.91 -2.42
C PHE A 3 0.90 -3.79 -1.62
N LEU A 4 1.70 -2.78 -1.31
CA LEU A 4 1.26 -1.51 -0.75
C LEU A 4 1.48 -0.43 -1.81
N ILE A 5 0.41 0.27 -2.17
CA ILE A 5 0.46 1.49 -2.97
C ILE A 5 0.29 2.66 -2.01
N LEU A 6 1.22 3.62 -2.06
CA LEU A 6 1.16 4.88 -1.33
C LEU A 6 0.90 6.00 -2.34
N LEU A 7 -0.22 6.70 -2.18
CA LEU A 7 -0.63 7.82 -3.02
C LEU A 7 -0.27 9.14 -2.33
N ALA A 8 0.25 10.08 -3.11
CA ALA A 8 0.56 11.44 -2.67
C ALA A 8 0.12 12.45 -3.75
N PRO A 9 -0.20 13.71 -3.39
CA PRO A 9 -0.52 14.76 -4.33
C PRO A 9 0.46 14.83 -5.51
N GLY A 10 -0.10 14.86 -6.72
CA GLY A 10 0.65 14.98 -7.96
C GLY A 10 0.64 16.39 -8.53
N GLN A 11 1.20 16.54 -9.73
CA GLN A 11 1.35 17.83 -10.41
C GLN A 11 0.02 18.57 -10.61
N ASN A 12 -1.08 17.85 -10.84
CA ASN A 12 -2.39 18.42 -11.13
C ASN A 12 -3.32 18.43 -9.90
N TRP A 13 -2.77 18.16 -8.72
CA TRP A 13 -3.50 18.32 -7.46
C TRP A 13 -3.95 19.77 -7.26
N ARG A 14 -5.15 19.97 -6.73
CA ARG A 14 -5.70 21.30 -6.47
C ARG A 14 -5.77 21.59 -4.97
N GLU A 15 -4.93 22.52 -4.51
CA GLU A 15 -4.89 22.93 -3.09
C GLU A 15 -6.21 23.56 -2.60
N ASP A 16 -7.01 24.13 -3.50
CA ASP A 16 -8.29 24.77 -3.19
C ASP A 16 -9.48 23.79 -3.17
N VAL A 17 -9.24 22.50 -3.39
CA VAL A 17 -10.27 21.46 -3.50
C VAL A 17 -10.08 20.42 -2.40
N ILE A 18 -11.17 20.07 -1.72
CA ILE A 18 -11.13 19.01 -0.70
C ILE A 18 -10.83 17.64 -1.34
N PHE A 19 -10.16 16.76 -0.59
CA PHE A 19 -9.66 15.46 -1.06
C PHE A 19 -10.65 14.68 -1.95
N HIS A 20 -11.88 14.44 -1.47
CA HIS A 20 -12.86 13.63 -2.20
C HIS A 20 -13.42 14.29 -3.47
N ASN A 21 -13.22 15.59 -3.63
CA ASN A 21 -13.69 16.36 -4.81
C ASN A 21 -12.56 16.66 -5.80
N GLN A 22 -11.35 16.12 -5.59
CA GLN A 22 -10.27 16.30 -6.54
C GLN A 22 -10.68 15.77 -7.92
N PRO A 23 -10.14 16.34 -9.02
CA PRO A 23 -10.47 15.86 -10.36
C PRO A 23 -10.26 14.34 -10.46
N PHE A 24 -11.18 13.65 -11.15
CA PHE A 24 -11.15 12.20 -11.38
C PHE A 24 -11.27 11.31 -10.12
N MET A 25 -11.54 11.87 -8.94
CA MET A 25 -11.76 11.07 -7.72
C MET A 25 -12.96 10.13 -7.76
N PRO A 26 -14.13 10.52 -8.33
CA PRO A 26 -15.25 9.57 -8.47
C PRO A 26 -14.88 8.34 -9.31
N GLU A 27 -14.15 8.55 -10.42
CA GLU A 27 -13.69 7.48 -11.29
C GLU A 27 -12.64 6.60 -10.62
N HIS A 28 -11.71 7.20 -9.85
CA HIS A 28 -10.79 6.45 -9.00
C HIS A 28 -11.53 5.59 -7.97
N ALA A 29 -12.55 6.14 -7.30
CA ALA A 29 -13.33 5.40 -6.31
C ALA A 29 -14.02 4.18 -6.94
N VAL A 30 -14.63 4.35 -8.12
CA VAL A 30 -15.23 3.22 -8.87
C VAL A 30 -14.17 2.21 -9.28
N TYR A 31 -13.03 2.66 -9.82
CA TYR A 31 -11.94 1.80 -10.25
C TYR A 31 -11.38 0.91 -9.12
N VAL A 32 -11.10 1.51 -7.96
CA VAL A 32 -10.64 0.78 -6.78
C VAL A 32 -11.72 -0.14 -6.23
N GLN A 33 -12.99 0.27 -6.26
CA GLN A 33 -14.13 -0.55 -5.83
C GLN A 33 -14.30 -1.79 -6.71
N GLU A 34 -14.09 -1.71 -8.02
CA GLU A 34 -14.12 -2.86 -8.91
C GLU A 34 -13.03 -3.88 -8.55
N ALA A 35 -11.81 -3.42 -8.27
CA ALA A 35 -10.72 -4.30 -7.83
C ALA A 35 -10.98 -4.92 -6.44
N PHE A 36 -11.64 -4.18 -5.55
CA PHE A 36 -12.12 -4.70 -4.27
C PHE A 36 -13.19 -5.79 -4.46
N ASN A 37 -14.16 -5.57 -5.34
CA ASN A 37 -15.23 -6.55 -5.63
C ASN A 37 -14.67 -7.85 -6.23
N HIS A 38 -13.56 -7.77 -6.97
CA HIS A 38 -12.83 -8.93 -7.48
C HIS A 38 -11.88 -9.57 -6.45
N GLY A 39 -11.86 -9.10 -5.21
CA GLY A 39 -11.03 -9.65 -4.12
C GLY A 39 -9.55 -9.31 -4.24
N LYS A 40 -9.15 -8.40 -5.14
CA LYS A 40 -7.75 -7.97 -5.27
C LYS A 40 -7.37 -6.96 -4.21
N VAL A 41 -8.16 -5.90 -4.05
CA VAL A 41 -7.93 -4.89 -3.00
C VAL A 41 -8.39 -5.44 -1.66
N ILE A 42 -7.50 -5.46 -0.68
CA ILE A 42 -7.73 -5.96 0.68
C ILE A 42 -8.15 -4.82 1.60
N LEU A 43 -7.46 -3.68 1.52
CA LEU A 43 -7.73 -2.46 2.28
C LEU A 43 -7.43 -1.24 1.41
N ALA A 44 -8.26 -0.20 1.47
CA ALA A 44 -7.99 1.06 0.79
C ALA A 44 -8.61 2.22 1.57
N GLY A 45 -7.96 3.38 1.52
CA GLY A 45 -8.52 4.60 2.09
C GLY A 45 -7.55 5.77 2.09
N PRO A 46 -8.06 6.99 2.34
CA PRO A 46 -7.22 8.16 2.55
C PRO A 46 -6.46 8.05 3.88
N TYR A 47 -5.33 8.76 3.98
CA TYR A 47 -4.73 9.04 5.28
C TYR A 47 -5.69 9.90 6.12
N ALA A 48 -5.62 9.79 7.44
CA ALA A 48 -6.52 10.51 8.34
C ALA A 48 -6.39 12.04 8.24
N ASP A 49 -5.22 12.53 7.84
CA ASP A 49 -4.93 13.95 7.58
C ASP A 49 -5.23 14.40 6.14
N LEU A 50 -5.74 13.49 5.29
CA LEU A 50 -6.09 13.71 3.89
C LEU A 50 -4.91 14.18 3.02
N THR A 51 -3.67 13.92 3.43
CA THR A 51 -2.46 14.25 2.65
C THR A 51 -2.17 13.25 1.52
N GLY A 52 -3.01 12.24 1.35
CA GLY A 52 -2.82 11.15 0.40
C GLY A 52 -3.71 9.96 0.75
N GLY A 53 -3.30 8.77 0.32
CA GLY A 53 -4.01 7.53 0.62
C GLY A 53 -3.14 6.30 0.42
N ALA A 54 -3.66 5.16 0.82
CA ALA A 54 -2.99 3.89 0.63
C ALA A 54 -3.96 2.80 0.16
N ILE A 55 -3.41 1.84 -0.59
CA ILE A 55 -4.11 0.65 -1.06
C ILE A 55 -3.24 -0.56 -0.76
N VAL A 56 -3.79 -1.54 -0.04
CA VAL A 56 -3.25 -2.89 0.11
C VAL A 56 -3.96 -3.79 -0.89
N ILE A 57 -3.20 -4.43 -1.77
CA ILE A 57 -3.74 -5.17 -2.92
C ILE A 57 -2.89 -6.39 -3.23
N ASP A 58 -3.56 -7.48 -3.58
CA ASP A 58 -2.93 -8.69 -4.08
C ASP A 58 -2.88 -8.71 -5.62
N ALA A 59 -1.72 -9.05 -6.16
CA ALA A 59 -1.46 -9.23 -7.58
C ALA A 59 -0.51 -10.42 -7.83
N GLU A 60 -0.53 -11.02 -9.01
CA GLU A 60 0.30 -12.15 -9.40
C GLU A 60 1.79 -11.77 -9.46
N ASN A 61 2.09 -10.56 -9.93
CA ASN A 61 3.46 -10.08 -10.17
C ASN A 61 3.53 -8.53 -10.16
N GLU A 62 4.74 -7.98 -10.32
CA GLU A 62 4.97 -6.53 -10.34
C GLU A 62 4.37 -5.84 -11.58
N ASP A 63 4.34 -6.50 -12.73
CA ASP A 63 3.79 -5.91 -13.96
C ASP A 63 2.28 -5.71 -13.87
N GLU A 64 1.56 -6.63 -13.23
CA GLU A 64 0.12 -6.51 -13.00
C GLU A 64 -0.20 -5.31 -12.08
N ILE A 65 0.52 -5.16 -10.97
CA ILE A 65 0.28 -4.05 -10.04
C ILE A 65 0.70 -2.71 -10.65
N GLN A 66 1.78 -2.70 -11.43
CA GLN A 66 2.22 -1.53 -12.19
C GLN A 66 1.14 -1.12 -13.20
N THR A 67 0.59 -2.09 -13.94
CA THR A 67 -0.52 -1.87 -14.87
C THR A 67 -1.75 -1.32 -14.14
N PHE A 68 -2.13 -1.92 -13.00
CA PHE A 68 -3.28 -1.45 -12.21
C PHE A 68 -3.14 0.03 -11.82
N ILE A 69 -2.00 0.42 -11.23
CA ILE A 69 -1.85 1.80 -10.76
C ILE A 69 -1.71 2.81 -11.90
N GLU A 70 -1.08 2.42 -13.01
CA GLU A 70 -1.03 3.25 -14.22
C GLU A 70 -2.38 3.39 -14.92
N HIS A 71 -3.34 2.51 -14.62
CA HIS A 71 -4.69 2.58 -15.16
C HIS A 71 -5.67 3.41 -14.31
N ASP A 72 -5.29 3.73 -13.07
CA ASP A 72 -6.07 4.56 -12.17
C ASP A 72 -6.31 5.96 -12.76
N PRO A 73 -7.57 6.43 -12.85
CA PRO A 73 -7.90 7.74 -13.40
C PRO A 73 -7.15 8.91 -12.75
N THR A 74 -6.92 8.87 -11.44
CA THR A 74 -6.23 9.95 -10.72
C THR A 74 -4.72 9.95 -11.01
N VAL A 75 -4.12 8.78 -11.19
CA VAL A 75 -2.70 8.66 -11.57
C VAL A 75 -2.47 9.05 -13.02
N LYS A 76 -3.31 8.54 -13.95
CA LYS A 76 -3.26 8.90 -15.38
C LYS A 76 -3.30 10.40 -15.59
N ASN A 77 -4.15 11.09 -14.82
CA ASN A 77 -4.33 12.53 -14.91
C ASN A 77 -3.41 13.32 -13.96
N ARG A 78 -2.41 12.67 -13.35
CA ARG A 78 -1.39 13.27 -12.46
C ARG A 78 -1.96 14.01 -11.25
N ILE A 79 -3.15 13.61 -10.79
CA ILE A 79 -3.76 14.08 -9.55
C ILE A 79 -3.05 13.44 -8.36
N PHE A 80 -2.73 12.16 -8.47
CA PHE A 80 -1.82 11.47 -7.55
C PHE A 80 -0.52 11.05 -8.25
N THR A 81 0.54 11.04 -7.46
CA THR A 81 1.74 10.21 -7.67
C THR A 81 1.64 8.97 -6.79
N TYR A 82 2.45 7.95 -7.08
CA TYR A 82 2.40 6.70 -6.33
C TYR A 82 3.79 6.14 -6.02
N GLN A 83 3.86 5.32 -4.98
CA GLN A 83 4.96 4.37 -4.75
C GLN A 83 4.37 2.98 -4.55
N ILE A 84 4.94 1.98 -5.21
CA ILE A 84 4.62 0.57 -4.98
C ILE A 84 5.70 -0.06 -4.12
N LYS A 85 5.28 -0.85 -3.13
CA LYS A 85 6.15 -1.72 -2.34
C LYS A 85 5.55 -3.11 -2.29
N ARG A 86 6.30 -4.13 -2.70
CA ARG A 86 5.96 -5.52 -2.37
C ARG A 86 6.01 -5.70 -0.87
N TRP A 87 4.92 -6.21 -0.30
CA TRP A 87 4.76 -6.34 1.14
C TRP A 87 4.93 -7.80 1.55
N GLY A 88 6.04 -8.09 2.25
CA GLY A 88 6.28 -9.39 2.87
C GLY A 88 5.65 -9.45 4.25
N GLU A 89 4.41 -9.94 4.34
CA GLU A 89 3.69 -10.03 5.62
C GLU A 89 4.40 -10.95 6.59
N GLY A 90 5.04 -10.37 7.61
CA GLY A 90 5.61 -11.14 8.72
C GLY A 90 4.59 -11.44 9.83
N MET A 91 3.52 -10.65 9.92
CA MET A 91 2.50 -10.71 10.97
C MET A 91 1.16 -10.25 10.41
N SER A 92 0.07 -10.98 10.66
CA SER A 92 -1.28 -10.59 10.26
C SER A 92 -2.32 -11.23 11.16
N LYS A 93 -3.21 -10.42 11.75
CA LYS A 93 -4.38 -10.94 12.49
C LYS A 93 -5.48 -11.43 11.55
N PHE A 94 -5.59 -10.85 10.36
CA PHE A 94 -6.56 -11.25 9.34
C PHE A 94 -6.23 -12.62 8.75
N GLU A 95 -4.94 -12.87 8.50
CA GLU A 95 -4.45 -14.14 7.93
C GLU A 95 -4.00 -15.15 9.01
N ASN A 96 -4.19 -14.81 10.29
CA ASN A 96 -3.75 -15.60 11.44
C ASN A 96 -2.25 -15.97 11.41
N ILE A 97 -1.40 -15.05 10.96
CA ILE A 97 0.07 -15.19 10.92
C ILE A 97 0.67 -14.51 12.15
N SER A 98 1.35 -15.28 12.99
CA SER A 98 2.12 -14.77 14.12
C SER A 98 3.46 -15.49 14.21
N PRO A 99 4.59 -14.77 14.16
CA PRO A 99 5.91 -15.35 14.37
C PRO A 99 6.22 -15.60 15.84
N ASN A 100 5.36 -15.14 16.76
CA ASN A 100 5.50 -15.29 18.21
C ASN A 100 6.87 -14.83 18.73
N PHE A 101 7.33 -13.65 18.27
CA PHE A 101 8.58 -13.07 18.77
C PHE A 101 8.51 -12.86 20.29
N ASP A 102 9.47 -13.46 20.99
CA ASP A 102 9.57 -13.46 22.45
C ASP A 102 11.03 -13.26 22.90
N GLN A 103 11.30 -13.45 24.20
CA GLN A 103 12.66 -13.35 24.74
C GLN A 103 13.62 -14.38 24.12
N GLY A 104 13.15 -15.57 23.77
CA GLY A 104 13.96 -16.59 23.11
C GLY A 104 14.43 -16.16 21.72
N TYR A 105 13.58 -15.47 20.96
CA TYR A 105 13.96 -14.87 19.68
C TYR A 105 15.07 -13.81 19.85
N ILE A 106 14.96 -12.96 20.87
CA ILE A 106 15.97 -11.93 21.18
C ILE A 106 17.32 -12.59 21.48
N ASP A 107 17.33 -13.58 22.38
CA ASP A 107 18.56 -14.26 22.80
C ASP A 107 19.27 -14.94 21.61
N TYR A 108 18.49 -15.60 20.75
CA TYR A 108 18.98 -16.20 19.51
C TYR A 108 19.57 -15.14 18.56
N LYS A 109 18.86 -14.04 18.29
CA LYS A 109 19.34 -13.00 17.35
C LYS A 109 20.54 -12.25 17.89
N HIS A 110 20.62 -11.97 19.18
CA HIS A 110 21.81 -11.37 19.79
C HIS A 110 23.02 -12.29 19.73
N LYS A 111 22.84 -13.61 19.91
CA LYS A 111 23.94 -14.58 19.70
C LYS A 111 24.48 -14.48 18.27
N VAL A 112 23.59 -14.53 17.27
CA VAL A 112 23.96 -14.41 15.84
C VAL A 112 24.63 -13.07 15.55
N GLN A 113 24.10 -11.96 16.06
CA GLN A 113 24.67 -10.63 15.82
C GLN A 113 26.07 -10.47 16.44
N LYS A 114 26.33 -11.06 17.62
CA LYS A 114 27.68 -11.08 18.23
C LYS A 114 28.67 -11.91 17.41
N GLU A 115 28.25 -13.08 16.92
CA GLU A 115 29.08 -13.90 16.02
C GLU A 115 29.44 -13.15 14.73
N LEU A 116 28.50 -12.35 14.22
CA LEU A 116 28.69 -11.46 13.06
C LEU A 116 29.37 -10.13 13.39
N LYS A 117 29.67 -9.83 14.66
CA LYS A 117 30.25 -8.55 15.13
C LYS A 117 29.43 -7.31 14.75
N ILE A 118 28.10 -7.45 14.71
CA ILE A 118 27.17 -6.32 14.51
C ILE A 118 26.97 -5.56 15.83
N ILE A 119 26.91 -6.31 16.93
CA ILE A 119 26.87 -5.82 18.32
C ILE A 119 27.92 -6.55 19.16
#